data_AF-A0A1I6NXH3-F1
#
_entry.id   AF-A0A1I6NXH3-F1
#
_cell.length_a   1.000
_cell.length_b   1.000
_cell.length_c   1.000
_cell.angle_alpha   90.00
_cell.angle_beta   90.00
_cell.angle_gamma   90.00
#
_symmetry.space_group_name_H-M   'P 1'
#
loop_
_entity.id
_entity.type
_entity.pdbx_description
1 polymer ?
#
loop_
_entity_poly.entity_id
_entity_poly.type
_entity_poly.pdbx_seq_one_letter_code
_entity_poly.pdbx_strand_id
1 'polypeptide(L)'
;MKLSRAFVGGVAALFVASAAAAAGAEQAPRQAPERASGARGVVVCAQDAASRRAFVRRYGERPVFITAREARQVRRDAPAWQAPRCMTEQEHVRYERAATVARARDPREES
;
A
#
# COMPACT_ATOMS: atom_id res chain seq x y z
N MET A 1 -15.72 -6.56 57.32
CA MET A 1 -15.18 -5.24 56.93
C MET A 1 -13.67 -5.28 57.07
N LYS A 2 -12.97 -4.85 56.01
CA LYS A 2 -11.55 -4.44 55.90
C LYS A 2 -10.46 -5.52 56.10
N LEU A 3 -9.98 -6.02 54.96
CA LEU A 3 -8.75 -6.79 54.79
C LEU A 3 -7.50 -5.94 55.09
N SER A 4 -6.57 -6.51 55.84
CA SER A 4 -5.24 -5.95 56.11
C SER A 4 -4.21 -6.52 55.14
N ARG A 5 -3.72 -5.62 54.29
CA ARG A 5 -2.34 -5.42 53.79
C ARG A 5 -1.38 -6.62 53.65
N ALA A 6 -0.93 -6.72 52.39
CA ALA A 6 0.45 -6.91 51.92
C ALA A 6 1.07 -8.31 52.00
N PHE A 7 1.26 -8.91 50.83
CA PHE A 7 2.39 -9.78 50.56
C PHE A 7 3.14 -9.24 49.34
N VAL A 8 4.36 -8.77 49.61
CA VAL A 8 5.43 -8.52 48.64
C VAL A 8 6.14 -9.83 48.39
N GLY A 9 6.47 -10.10 47.12
CA GLY A 9 7.69 -10.83 46.78
C GLY A 9 7.49 -12.16 46.06
N GLY A 10 8.28 -12.34 45.00
CA GLY A 10 8.65 -13.67 44.50
C GLY A 10 8.54 -13.85 43.00
N VAL A 11 9.44 -13.26 42.24
CA VAL A 11 9.71 -13.64 40.84
C VAL A 11 10.31 -15.04 40.85
N ALA A 12 9.55 -16.05 40.40
CA ALA A 12 10.08 -17.39 40.12
C ALA A 12 10.19 -17.54 38.59
N ALA A 13 11.41 -17.40 38.09
CA ALA A 13 11.76 -17.65 36.70
C ALA A 13 11.72 -19.15 36.41
N LEU A 14 10.87 -19.56 35.47
CA LEU A 14 10.93 -20.86 34.81
C LEU A 14 10.68 -20.62 33.31
N PHE A 15 11.75 -20.41 32.54
CA PHE A 15 11.68 -20.53 31.09
C PHE A 15 12.53 -21.71 30.65
N VAL A 16 11.80 -22.75 30.25
CA VAL A 16 12.30 -24.00 29.67
C VAL A 16 12.88 -23.71 28.28
N ALA A 17 14.09 -24.21 28.03
CA ALA A 17 14.71 -24.21 26.71
C ALA A 17 13.94 -25.10 25.74
N SER A 18 13.72 -24.63 24.50
CA SER A 18 13.34 -25.47 23.37
C SER A 18 14.07 -24.99 22.12
N ALA A 19 15.05 -25.78 21.72
CA ALA A 19 15.68 -25.69 20.41
C ALA A 19 14.82 -26.45 19.39
N ALA A 20 14.50 -25.82 18.26
CA ALA A 20 14.13 -26.53 17.05
C ALA A 20 14.51 -25.66 15.83
N ALA A 21 15.46 -26.17 15.05
CA ALA A 21 15.81 -25.64 13.75
C ALA A 21 14.61 -25.79 12.80
N ALA A 22 14.31 -24.73 12.05
CA ALA A 22 13.51 -24.83 10.84
C ALA A 22 14.25 -24.09 9.73
N ALA A 23 14.90 -24.86 8.87
CA ALA A 23 15.32 -24.41 7.56
C ALA A 23 14.07 -24.07 6.75
N GLY A 24 13.59 -22.84 6.89
CA GLY A 24 12.57 -22.26 6.03
C GLY A 24 13.27 -21.66 4.83
N ALA A 25 13.41 -22.42 3.75
CA ALA A 25 13.56 -21.84 2.43
C ALA A 25 12.37 -20.88 2.24
N GLU A 26 12.64 -19.58 2.32
CA GLU A 26 11.64 -18.54 2.15
C GLU A 26 11.07 -18.66 0.74
N GLN A 27 9.94 -19.35 0.65
CA GLN A 27 9.14 -19.50 -0.54
C GLN A 27 8.64 -18.10 -0.91
N ALA A 28 9.35 -17.47 -1.84
CA ALA A 28 8.89 -16.25 -2.50
C ALA A 28 7.44 -16.48 -2.95
N PRO A 29 6.48 -15.64 -2.52
CA PRO A 29 5.08 -15.86 -2.85
C PRO A 29 4.91 -15.72 -4.36
N ARG A 30 4.71 -16.84 -5.05
CA ARG A 30 4.15 -16.85 -6.40
C ARG A 30 2.70 -16.40 -6.27
N GLN A 31 2.48 -15.10 -6.31
CA GLN A 31 1.15 -14.52 -6.47
C GLN A 31 0.61 -15.01 -7.82
N ALA A 32 -0.44 -15.84 -7.76
CA ALA A 32 -1.20 -16.25 -8.94
C ALA A 32 -1.66 -15.00 -9.71
N PRO A 33 -1.70 -15.04 -11.05
CA PRO A 33 -2.14 -13.90 -11.84
C PRO A 33 -3.65 -13.71 -11.64
N GLU A 34 -3.99 -12.86 -10.68
CA GLU A 34 -5.30 -12.24 -10.56
C GLU A 34 -5.54 -11.48 -11.87
N ARG A 35 -6.34 -12.08 -12.76
CA ARG A 35 -6.74 -11.41 -14.00
C ARG A 35 -7.39 -10.10 -13.58
N ALA A 36 -6.82 -8.98 -14.06
CA ALA A 36 -7.21 -7.62 -13.73
C ALA A 36 -8.67 -7.33 -14.13
N SER A 37 -9.62 -7.80 -13.32
CA SER A 37 -11.03 -7.48 -13.48
C SER A 37 -11.28 -6.16 -12.77
N GLY A 38 -11.09 -5.05 -13.52
CA GLY A 38 -11.63 -3.74 -13.14
C GLY A 38 -10.62 -2.68 -12.70
N ALA A 39 -9.48 -2.52 -13.38
CA ALA A 39 -8.49 -1.53 -12.96
C ALA A 39 -8.90 -0.07 -13.23
N ARG A 40 -9.75 0.48 -12.35
CA ARG A 40 -9.91 1.93 -12.15
C ARG A 40 -8.89 2.38 -11.12
N GLY A 41 -7.84 3.06 -11.56
CA GLY A 41 -6.88 3.63 -10.62
C GLY A 41 -5.60 4.11 -11.27
N VAL A 42 -4.91 5.01 -10.56
CA VAL A 42 -3.54 5.39 -10.89
C VAL A 42 -2.63 4.64 -9.91
N VAL A 43 -1.62 3.95 -10.43
CA VAL A 43 -0.63 3.22 -9.64
C VAL A 43 0.74 3.85 -9.78
N VAL A 44 1.62 3.66 -8.80
CA VAL A 44 2.99 4.15 -8.89
C VAL A 44 3.87 3.14 -9.64
N CYS A 45 4.57 3.60 -10.66
CA CYS A 45 5.43 2.77 -11.50
C CYS A 45 6.82 3.42 -11.66
N ALA A 46 7.87 2.62 -11.59
CA ALA A 46 9.19 3.03 -12.05
C ALA A 46 9.28 2.96 -13.59
N GLN A 47 10.19 3.74 -14.18
CA GLN A 47 10.34 3.89 -15.64
C GLN A 47 11.36 2.91 -16.27
N ASP A 48 11.73 1.87 -15.53
CA ASP A 48 12.70 0.87 -15.97
C ASP A 48 12.04 -0.29 -16.75
N ALA A 49 12.87 -1.10 -17.40
CA ALA A 49 12.41 -2.21 -18.24
C ALA A 49 11.77 -3.35 -17.42
N ALA A 50 12.18 -3.58 -16.17
CA ALA A 50 11.61 -4.62 -15.33
C ALA A 50 10.17 -4.26 -14.92
N SER A 51 9.95 -3.00 -14.52
CA SER A 51 8.64 -2.44 -14.22
C SER A 51 7.69 -2.50 -15.42
N ARG A 52 8.17 -2.13 -16.62
CA ARG A 52 7.38 -2.25 -17.86
C ARG A 52 6.97 -3.69 -18.14
N ARG A 53 7.88 -4.66 -18.01
CA ARG A 53 7.57 -6.08 -18.21
C ARG A 53 6.57 -6.58 -17.18
N ALA A 54 6.71 -6.19 -15.92
CA ALA A 54 5.77 -6.57 -14.87
C ALA A 54 4.36 -6.03 -15.15
N PHE A 55 4.27 -4.77 -15.59
CA PHE A 55 3.00 -4.15 -15.96
C PHE A 55 2.33 -4.89 -17.13
N VAL A 56 3.05 -5.15 -18.23
CA VAL A 56 2.51 -5.88 -19.38
C VAL A 56 2.05 -7.28 -19.01
N ARG A 57 2.81 -8.02 -18.18
CA ARG A 57 2.38 -9.35 -17.71
C ARG A 57 1.10 -9.32 -16.89
N ARG A 58 0.87 -8.25 -16.11
CA ARG A 58 -0.29 -8.12 -15.22
C ARG A 58 -1.53 -7.59 -15.92
N TYR A 59 -1.37 -6.60 -16.81
CA TYR A 59 -2.49 -5.86 -17.39
C TYR A 59 -2.64 -6.07 -18.90
N GLY A 60 -1.71 -6.75 -19.57
CA GLY A 60 -1.80 -7.07 -20.99
C GLY A 60 -1.46 -5.92 -21.95
N GLU A 61 -1.28 -4.70 -21.46
CA GLU A 61 -0.89 -3.53 -22.26
C GLU A 61 0.34 -2.81 -21.70
N ARG A 62 0.93 -1.90 -22.49
CA ARG A 62 2.07 -1.09 -22.05
C ARG A 62 1.61 -0.03 -21.05
N PRO A 63 2.41 0.29 -20.01
CA PRO A 63 2.04 1.33 -19.06
C PRO A 63 1.94 2.68 -19.75
N VAL A 64 0.85 3.40 -19.46
CA VAL A 64 0.71 4.81 -19.84
C VAL A 64 0.90 5.68 -18.62
N PHE A 65 1.89 6.56 -18.70
CA PHE A 65 2.24 7.46 -17.61
C PHE A 65 1.44 8.75 -17.68
N ILE A 66 0.94 9.18 -16.52
CA ILE A 66 0.28 10.46 -16.31
C ILE A 66 0.97 11.22 -15.16
N THR A 67 0.77 12.52 -15.15
CA THR A 67 1.25 13.45 -14.13
C THR A 67 0.30 13.54 -12.94
N ALA A 68 0.76 14.10 -11.83
CA ALA A 68 -0.05 14.46 -10.68
C ALA A 68 -1.21 15.39 -11.07
N ARG A 69 -0.98 16.29 -12.03
CA ARG A 69 -1.99 17.23 -12.52
C ARG A 69 -3.10 16.50 -13.27
N GLU A 70 -2.73 15.61 -14.18
CA GLU A 70 -3.69 14.78 -14.94
C GLU A 70 -4.46 13.86 -14.00
N ALA A 71 -3.79 13.23 -13.02
CA ALA A 71 -4.43 12.36 -12.03
C ALA A 71 -5.53 13.08 -11.24
N ARG A 72 -5.35 14.37 -10.89
CA ARG A 72 -6.39 15.18 -10.22
C ARG A 72 -7.56 15.55 -11.12
N GLN A 73 -7.37 15.52 -12.43
CA GLN A 73 -8.43 15.82 -13.40
C GLN A 73 -9.27 14.57 -13.73
N VAL A 74 -8.82 13.38 -13.32
CA VAL A 74 -9.59 12.16 -13.47
C VAL A 74 -10.81 12.23 -12.57
N ARG A 75 -11.98 12.34 -13.20
CA ARG A 75 -13.25 12.45 -12.51
C ARG A 75 -13.77 11.06 -12.11
N ARG A 76 -14.63 10.99 -11.08
CA ARG A 76 -15.26 9.72 -10.67
C ARG A 76 -16.15 9.10 -11.76
N ASP A 77 -16.74 9.93 -12.61
CA ASP A 77 -17.60 9.57 -13.74
C ASP A 77 -16.81 9.34 -15.04
N ALA A 78 -15.49 9.52 -15.03
CA ALA A 78 -14.67 9.23 -16.20
C ALA A 78 -14.77 7.73 -16.57
N PRO A 79 -14.82 7.39 -17.87
CA PRO A 79 -14.79 6.00 -18.31
C PRO A 79 -13.62 5.24 -17.67
N ALA A 80 -13.90 4.05 -17.15
CA ALA A 80 -12.88 3.17 -16.60
C ALA A 80 -11.86 2.81 -17.68
N TRP A 81 -10.58 2.87 -17.34
CA TRP A 81 -9.53 2.38 -18.22
C TRP A 81 -9.50 0.86 -18.24
N GLN A 82 -8.98 0.30 -19.33
CA GLN A 82 -8.75 -1.15 -19.46
C GLN A 82 -7.61 -1.63 -18.54
N ALA A 83 -6.57 -0.81 -18.37
CA ALA A 83 -5.50 -0.97 -17.39
C ALA A 83 -5.31 0.31 -16.56
N PRO A 84 -4.73 0.23 -15.35
CA PRO A 84 -4.50 1.42 -14.54
C PRO A 84 -3.45 2.33 -15.21
N ARG A 85 -3.54 3.64 -15.00
CA ARG A 85 -2.46 4.55 -15.45
C ARG A 85 -1.32 4.51 -14.44
N CYS A 86 -0.11 4.70 -14.92
CA CYS A 86 1.05 4.85 -14.07
C CYS A 86 1.28 6.33 -13.71
N MET A 87 1.74 6.62 -12.51
CA MET A 87 2.47 7.85 -12.20
C MET A 87 3.85 7.48 -11.65
N THR A 88 4.83 8.36 -11.78
CA THR A 88 6.15 8.14 -11.17
C THR A 88 6.11 8.43 -9.68
N GLU A 89 7.13 7.97 -8.93
CA GLU A 89 7.28 8.31 -7.51
C GLU A 89 7.31 9.83 -7.29
N GLN A 90 8.02 10.56 -8.15
CA GLN A 90 8.09 12.02 -8.06
C GLN A 90 6.72 12.68 -8.28
N GLU A 91 5.93 12.18 -9.23
CA GLU A 91 4.57 12.68 -9.46
C GLU A 91 3.63 12.29 -8.32
N HIS A 92 3.81 11.12 -7.71
CA HIS A 92 3.05 10.70 -6.53
C HIS A 92 3.25 11.66 -5.35
N VAL A 93 4.50 12.02 -5.05
CA VAL A 93 4.79 13.03 -4.01
C VAL A 93 4.13 14.38 -4.33
N ARG A 94 4.11 14.80 -5.60
CA ARG A 94 3.42 16.04 -6.02
C ARG A 94 1.90 15.93 -5.88
N TYR A 95 1.33 14.76 -6.16
CA TYR A 95 -0.09 14.48 -6.01
C TYR A 95 -0.51 14.56 -4.54
N GLU A 96 0.21 13.89 -3.65
CA GLU A 96 -0.06 13.91 -2.20
C GLU A 96 0.03 15.31 -1.61
N ARG A 97 1.10 16.06 -1.92
CA ARG A 97 1.25 17.45 -1.47
C ARG A 97 0.07 18.32 -1.88
N ALA A 98 -0.39 18.18 -3.12
CA ALA A 98 -1.53 18.93 -3.61
C ALA A 98 -2.85 18.52 -2.93
N ALA A 99 -3.04 17.24 -2.63
CA ALA A 99 -4.20 16.75 -1.90
C ALA A 99 -4.25 17.29 -0.47
N THR A 100 -3.11 17.32 0.23
CA THR A 100 -3.00 17.92 1.57
C THR A 100 -3.35 19.40 1.57
N VAL A 101 -2.81 20.16 0.61
CA VAL A 101 -3.14 21.60 0.46
C VAL A 101 -4.62 21.82 0.15
N ALA A 102 -5.23 20.97 -0.68
CA ALA A 102 -6.65 21.09 -1.00
C ALA A 102 -7.53 20.87 0.23
N ARG A 103 -7.24 19.85 1.06
CA ARG A 103 -7.97 19.59 2.31
C ARG A 103 -7.84 20.72 3.31
N ALA A 104 -6.64 21.28 3.47
CA ALA A 104 -6.43 22.42 4.38
C ALA A 104 -7.19 23.68 3.95
N ARG A 105 -7.53 23.82 2.66
CA ARG A 105 -8.30 24.95 2.13
C ARG A 105 -9.81 24.77 2.28
N ASP A 106 -10.29 23.57 2.56
CA ASP A 106 -11.71 23.27 2.75
C ASP A 106 -12.01 22.80 4.18
N PRO A 107 -11.92 23.70 5.18
CA PRO A 107 -12.22 23.37 6.58
C PRO A 107 -13.73 23.27 6.86
N ARG A 108 -14.60 23.29 5.84
CA ARG A 108 -16.04 23.54 6.01
C ARG A 108 -16.93 22.29 6.07
N GLU A 109 -16.36 21.10 6.01
CA GLU A 109 -17.08 19.80 6.10
C GLU A 109 -16.95 19.13 7.48
N GLU A 110 -16.72 19.91 8.55
CA GLU A 110 -16.78 19.43 9.94
C GLU A 110 -17.79 20.32 10.70
N SER A 111 -19.09 20.05 10.52
CA SER A 111 -20.20 20.56 11.33
C SER A 111 -21.29 19.51 11.45
#